data_AF-A0A962IWR4-F1
#
_entry.id   AF-A0A962IWR4-F1
#
_cell.length_a   1.000
_cell.length_b   1.000
_cell.length_c   1.000
_cell.angle_alpha   90.00
_cell.angle_beta   90.00
_cell.angle_gamma   90.00
#
_symmetry.space_group_name_H-M   'P 1'
#
loop_
_entity.id
_entity.type
_entity.pdbx_description
1 polymer ?
#
loop_
_entity_poly.entity_id
_entity_poly.type
_entity_poly.pdbx_seq_one_letter_code
_entity_poly.pdbx_strand_id
1 'polypeptide(L)'
;IRAFKLDLEDRCEDYGQVAWYLGGIAEATHYFDLDDHHRFVRGKPMLVCSNTARMLAQTRFAPYFRIEGDESHHFGLFDCGPADVTADSDAPCC
;
A
#
# COMPACT_ATOMS: atom_id res chain seq x y z
N ILE A 1 0.68 14.88 3.71
CA ILE A 1 1.53 14.27 2.65
C ILE A 1 2.57 13.39 3.31
N ARG A 2 2.60 12.09 3.00
CA ARG A 2 3.60 11.12 3.46
C ARG A 2 4.36 10.64 2.21
N ALA A 3 5.67 10.86 2.17
CA ALA A 3 6.52 10.43 1.05
C ALA A 3 7.31 9.18 1.43
N PHE A 4 7.34 8.19 0.53
CA PHE A 4 8.15 6.98 0.66
C PHE A 4 9.25 7.00 -0.39
N LYS A 5 10.48 6.64 0.01
CA LYS A 5 11.58 6.43 -0.93
C LYS A 5 11.56 4.96 -1.37
N LEU A 6 10.70 4.64 -2.33
CA LEU A 6 10.53 3.30 -2.92
C LEU A 6 10.28 3.44 -4.42
N ASP A 7 10.67 2.42 -5.18
CA ASP A 7 10.32 2.29 -6.59
C ASP A 7 8.89 1.70 -6.66
N LEU A 8 7.92 2.58 -6.84
CA LEU A 8 6.50 2.27 -6.84
C LEU A 8 5.98 2.34 -8.28
N GLU A 9 5.04 1.47 -8.62
CA GLU A 9 4.38 1.50 -9.91
C GLU A 9 3.52 2.77 -10.03
N ASP A 10 3.39 3.31 -11.25
CA ASP A 10 2.61 4.53 -11.51
C ASP A 10 1.11 4.35 -11.19
N ARG A 11 0.63 3.10 -11.13
CA ARG A 11 -0.77 2.75 -10.86
C ARG A 11 -0.88 1.74 -9.72
N CYS A 12 -2.04 1.70 -9.06
CA CYS A 12 -2.35 0.66 -8.09
C CYS A 12 -2.71 -0.63 -8.81
N GLU A 13 -1.76 -1.55 -8.95
CA GLU A 13 -2.00 -2.87 -9.54
C GLU A 13 -2.42 -3.90 -8.47
N ASP A 14 -3.31 -4.80 -8.85
CA ASP A 14 -3.82 -5.90 -8.02
C ASP A 14 -3.07 -7.21 -8.34
N TYR A 15 -2.37 -7.72 -7.33
CA TYR A 15 -1.70 -9.03 -7.37
C TYR A 15 -2.29 -10.02 -6.35
N GLY A 16 -3.47 -9.71 -5.79
CA GLY A 16 -4.12 -10.54 -4.78
C GLY A 16 -3.41 -10.53 -3.42
N GLN A 17 -2.62 -9.50 -3.15
CA GLN A 17 -1.86 -9.39 -1.90
C GLN A 17 -2.77 -9.00 -0.73
N VAL A 18 -2.50 -9.58 0.43
CA VAL A 18 -3.27 -9.37 1.66
C VAL A 18 -2.35 -8.88 2.77
N ALA A 19 -2.75 -7.83 3.46
CA ALA A 19 -2.03 -7.27 4.60
C ALA A 19 -2.79 -7.50 5.91
N TRP A 20 -2.04 -7.78 6.98
CA TRP A 20 -2.52 -7.77 8.36
C TRP A 20 -1.68 -6.83 9.20
N TYR A 21 -2.34 -5.94 9.93
CA TYR A 21 -1.69 -5.18 10.99
C TYR A 21 -1.55 -6.05 12.25
N LEU A 22 -0.32 -6.29 12.70
CA LEU A 22 -0.01 -7.14 13.85
C LEU A 22 -0.16 -6.38 15.19
N GLY A 23 -0.16 -5.04 15.15
CA GLY A 23 -0.04 -4.20 16.34
C GLY A 23 1.41 -3.85 16.66
N GLY A 24 1.64 -3.23 17.82
CA GLY A 24 2.99 -2.93 18.32
C GLY A 24 3.44 -1.47 18.15
N ILE A 25 2.67 -0.65 17.45
CA ILE A 25 2.85 0.80 17.43
C ILE A 25 2.09 1.39 18.63
N ALA A 26 2.80 2.05 19.54
CA ALA A 26 2.24 2.52 20.82
C ALA A 26 0.99 3.38 20.67
N GLU A 27 1.00 4.33 19.71
CA GLU A 27 -0.12 5.23 19.45
C GLU A 27 -1.23 4.61 18.56
N ALA A 28 -1.01 3.41 18.03
CA ALA A 28 -1.90 2.75 17.08
C ALA A 28 -2.23 1.32 17.55
N THR A 29 -2.71 1.16 18.77
CA THR A 29 -2.91 -0.17 19.38
C THR A 29 -4.01 -0.98 18.68
N HIS A 30 -5.06 -0.32 18.18
CA HIS A 30 -6.24 -0.98 17.59
C HIS A 30 -6.27 -0.97 16.07
N TYR A 31 -5.82 0.13 15.47
CA TYR A 31 -5.77 0.30 14.03
C TYR A 31 -4.59 1.20 13.66
N PHE A 32 -4.12 1.06 12.42
CA PHE A 32 -3.10 1.91 11.82
C PHE A 32 -3.65 2.51 10.52
N ASP A 33 -3.57 3.83 10.40
CA ASP A 33 -3.91 4.55 9.17
C ASP A 33 -2.63 4.83 8.38
N LEU A 34 -2.52 4.23 7.18
CA LEU A 34 -1.40 4.49 6.27
C LEU A 34 -1.58 5.85 5.58
N ASP A 35 -2.82 6.12 5.16
CA ASP A 35 -3.37 7.34 4.57
C ASP A 35 -4.89 7.40 4.85
N ASP A 36 -5.60 8.32 4.20
CA ASP A 36 -7.04 8.55 4.41
C ASP A 36 -7.94 7.42 3.86
N HIS A 37 -7.41 6.51 3.06
CA HIS A 37 -8.13 5.39 2.44
C HIS A 37 -7.74 4.02 3.02
N HIS A 38 -6.56 3.90 3.63
CA HIS A 38 -6.01 2.64 4.13
C HIS A 38 -5.97 2.58 5.67
N ARG A 39 -7.08 2.11 6.27
CA ARG A 39 -7.18 1.78 7.70
C ARG A 39 -7.03 0.28 7.95
N PHE A 40 -5.93 -0.11 8.56
CA PHE A 40 -5.68 -1.50 8.95
C PHE A 40 -6.08 -1.75 10.41
N VAL A 41 -7.14 -2.54 10.62
CA VAL A 41 -7.55 -2.98 11.97
C VAL A 41 -6.67 -4.15 12.41
N ARG A 42 -6.19 -4.11 13.66
CA ARG A 42 -5.29 -5.14 14.20
C ARG A 42 -5.90 -6.53 14.06
N GLY A 43 -5.14 -7.45 13.48
CA GLY A 43 -5.52 -8.85 13.26
C GLY A 43 -6.53 -9.09 12.14
N LYS A 44 -7.04 -8.04 11.50
CA LYS A 44 -8.01 -8.16 10.40
C LYS A 44 -7.28 -8.12 9.04
N PRO A 45 -7.52 -9.09 8.14
CA PRO A 45 -7.00 -9.03 6.77
C PRO A 45 -7.60 -7.87 5.98
N MET A 46 -6.80 -7.29 5.09
CA MET A 46 -7.22 -6.32 4.09
C MET A 46 -6.50 -6.60 2.77
N LEU A 47 -7.25 -6.62 1.66
CA LEU A 47 -6.65 -6.64 0.32
C LEU A 47 -5.96 -5.31 0.05
N VAL A 48 -4.79 -5.36 -0.58
CA VAL A 48 -3.97 -4.19 -0.86
C VAL A 48 -3.40 -4.28 -2.27
N CYS A 49 -3.18 -3.12 -2.91
CA CYS A 49 -2.42 -3.05 -4.14
C CYS A 49 -0.93 -3.32 -3.90
N SER A 50 -0.19 -3.60 -4.98
CA SER A 50 1.25 -3.84 -4.96
C SER A 50 2.04 -2.73 -4.27
N ASN A 51 1.76 -1.47 -4.61
CA ASN A 51 2.41 -0.32 -3.98
C ASN A 51 2.22 -0.30 -2.46
N THR A 52 0.99 -0.51 -1.98
CA THR A 52 0.70 -0.56 -0.54
C THR A 52 1.40 -1.74 0.13
N ALA A 53 1.41 -2.92 -0.51
CA ALA A 53 2.14 -4.08 -0.01
C ALA A 53 3.64 -3.78 0.14
N ARG A 54 4.26 -3.16 -0.86
CA ARG A 54 5.67 -2.72 -0.83
C ARG A 54 5.94 -1.67 0.25
N MET A 55 5.06 -0.67 0.40
CA MET A 55 5.20 0.34 1.47
C MET A 55 5.18 -0.30 2.87
N LEU A 56 4.31 -1.28 3.09
CA LEU A 56 4.21 -1.97 4.38
C LEU A 56 5.41 -2.91 4.62
N ALA A 57 5.88 -3.61 3.59
CA ALA A 57 6.94 -4.61 3.71
C ALA A 57 8.38 -4.04 3.65
N GLN A 58 8.61 -2.92 2.97
CA GLN A 58 9.96 -2.43 2.65
C GLN A 58 10.33 -1.14 3.40
N THR A 59 9.53 -0.73 4.38
CA THR A 59 9.78 0.47 5.17
C THR A 59 9.84 0.14 6.67
N ARG A 60 9.91 1.17 7.52
CA ARG A 60 9.85 1.03 8.98
C ARG A 60 8.60 0.31 9.50
N PHE A 61 7.59 0.10 8.66
CA PHE A 61 6.35 -0.60 9.03
C PHE A 61 6.48 -2.12 8.98
N ALA A 62 7.50 -2.67 8.33
CA ALA A 62 7.66 -4.10 8.11
C ALA A 62 7.52 -4.96 9.39
N PRO A 63 8.05 -4.56 10.57
CA PRO A 63 7.90 -5.37 11.79
C PRO A 63 6.46 -5.46 12.31
N TYR A 64 5.57 -4.56 11.88
CA TYR A 64 4.21 -4.44 12.40
C TYR A 64 3.16 -5.01 11.44
N PHE A 65 3.58 -5.49 10.26
CA PHE A 65 2.69 -5.99 9.23
C PHE A 65 3.10 -7.38 8.77
N ARG A 66 2.11 -8.23 8.51
CA ARG A 66 2.28 -9.46 7.76
C ARG A 66 1.65 -9.26 6.39
N ILE A 67 2.41 -9.50 5.34
CA ILE A 67 1.91 -9.50 3.95
C ILE A 67 1.91 -10.94 3.45
N GLU A 68 0.85 -11.34 2.78
CA GLU A 68 0.71 -12.64 2.10
C GLU A 68 0.40 -12.41 0.62
N GLY A 69 0.98 -13.26 -0.24
CA GLY A 69 0.94 -13.11 -1.70
C GLY A 69 2.24 -12.53 -2.26
N ASP A 70 2.38 -12.67 -3.58
CA ASP A 70 3.50 -12.15 -4.36
C ASP A 70 2.99 -11.52 -5.66
N GLU A 71 3.90 -10.99 -6.47
CA GLU A 71 3.56 -10.32 -7.74
C GLU A 71 3.55 -11.29 -8.93
N SER A 72 3.39 -12.60 -8.69
CA SER A 72 3.46 -13.61 -9.75
C SER A 72 2.23 -13.68 -10.65
N HIS A 73 1.07 -13.24 -10.14
CA HIS A 73 -0.19 -13.24 -10.87
C HIS A 73 -0.85 -11.86 -10.80
N HIS A 74 -1.03 -11.23 -11.96
CA HIS A 74 -1.67 -9.92 -12.07
C HIS A 74 -3.18 -10.09 -12.33
N PHE A 75 -4.00 -9.49 -11.48
CA PHE A 75 -5.46 -9.51 -11.58
C PHE A 75 -6.05 -8.24 -12.22
N GLY A 76 -5.20 -7.28 -12.57
CA GLY A 76 -5.58 -6.01 -13.18
C GLY A 76 -5.40 -4.83 -12.22
N LEU A 77 -6.18 -3.77 -12.43
CA LEU A 77 -6.12 -2.57 -11.60
C LEU A 77 -6.84 -2.81 -10.26
N PHE A 78 -6.20 -2.41 -9.18
CA PHE A 78 -6.81 -2.36 -7.86
C PHE A 78 -7.68 -1.11 -7.76
N ASP A 79 -8.89 -1.24 -7.21
CA ASP A 79 -9.78 -0.11 -6.93
C ASP A 79 -9.28 0.65 -5.69
N CYS A 80 -8.12 1.28 -5.82
CA CYS A 80 -7.63 2.27 -4.87
C CYS A 80 -8.33 3.58 -5.25
N GLY A 81 -9.00 4.23 -4.30
CA GLY A 81 -9.52 5.60 -4.47
C GLY A 81 -8.44 6.55 -5.00
N PRO A 82 -8.80 7.78 -5.43
CA PRO A 82 -7.99 8.60 -6.33
C PRO A 82 -6.53 8.65 -5.89
N ALA A 83 -5.67 8.05 -6.71
CA ALA A 83 -4.24 8.02 -6.51
C ALA A 83 -3.71 9.45 -6.65
N ASP A 84 -3.37 10.10 -5.54
CA ASP A 84 -2.51 11.28 -5.55
C ASP A 84 -1.08 10.80 -5.84
N VAL A 85 -0.84 10.44 -7.10
CA VAL A 85 0.49 10.39 -7.69
C VAL A 85 0.60 11.62 -8.57
N THR A 86 1.41 12.58 -8.15
CA THR A 86 1.82 13.71 -8.98
C THR A 86 2.52 13.16 -10.21
N ALA A 87 1.77 13.04 -11.31
CA ALA A 87 2.30 12.79 -12.63
C ALA A 87 3.22 13.96 -13.00
N ASP A 88 4.51 13.67 -13.09
CA ASP A 88 5.46 14.62 -13.68
C ASP A 88 5.00 14.88 -15.12
N SER A 89 4.74 16.16 -15.39
CA SER A 89 4.24 16.60 -16.68
C SER A 89 5.41 16.64 -17.65
N ASP A 90 5.43 15.72 -18.60
CA ASP A 90 6.20 15.94 -19.83
C ASP A 90 5.36 15.53 -21.05
N ALA A 91 4.51 16.47 -21.46
CA ALA A 91 3.98 16.53 -22.81
C ALA A 91 5.12 16.98 -23.74
N PRO A 92 5.20 16.44 -24.98
CA PRO A 92 4.52 17.17 -26.04
C PRO A 92 3.88 16.26 -27.10
N CYS A 93 2.62 16.54 -27.43
CA CYS A 93 1.98 16.05 -28.65
C CYS A 93 1.74 17.24 -29.58
N CYS A 94 2.38 17.19 -30.75
CA CYS A 94 1.98 17.93 -31.96
C CYS A 94 0.82 17.21 -32.64
#